data_AF-A0A1A9HRI2-F1
#
_entry.id   AF-A0A1A9HRI2-F1
#
_cell.length_a   1.000
_cell.length_b   1.000
_cell.length_c   1.000
_cell.angle_alpha   90.00
_cell.angle_beta   90.00
_cell.angle_gamma   90.00
#
_symmetry.space_group_name_H-M   'P 1'
#
loop_
_entity.id
_entity.type
_entity.pdbx_description
1 polymer ?
#
loop_
_entity_poly.entity_id
_entity_poly.type
_entity_poly.pdbx_seq_one_letter_code
_entity_poly.pdbx_strand_id
1 'polypeptide(L)'
;MNRTDPSQAIASAPLTGDPPAADVKALEWAELMPPGWDPRPHAGLTKGPDATDIATLADDDPVARRMMSEMRDAFEHAPVRPELDGRRVRLRGYAVPVGVGWGGTDEFLLVPSFGACIHAPPPPPNQIVYVKAPAKIDGLRAMSVVTVTGTLEVQAINSALATSGYRLAPESIRVER
;
A
#
# COMPACT_ATOMS: atom_id res chain seq x y z
N MET A 1 -45.98 12.69 36.02
CA MET A 1 -45.07 11.76 35.33
C MET A 1 -44.28 12.55 34.29
N ASN A 2 -43.02 12.88 34.54
CA ASN A 2 -42.18 13.59 33.57
C ASN A 2 -41.02 12.68 33.17
N ARG A 3 -41.04 12.21 31.92
CA ARG A 3 -39.96 11.45 31.31
C ARG A 3 -38.87 12.43 30.91
N THR A 4 -37.63 12.19 31.34
CA THR A 4 -36.47 12.76 30.67
C THR A 4 -35.29 11.81 30.88
N ASP A 5 -35.06 10.99 29.87
CA ASP A 5 -33.72 10.55 29.50
C ASP A 5 -33.71 10.65 27.97
N PRO A 6 -32.66 11.21 27.35
CA PRO A 6 -31.70 10.27 26.79
C PRO A 6 -30.24 10.76 26.75
N SER A 7 -29.35 9.81 27.03
CA SER A 7 -28.26 9.38 26.14
C SER A 7 -27.37 10.48 25.54
N GLN A 8 -26.19 10.66 26.16
CA GLN A 8 -25.08 11.36 25.52
C GLN A 8 -24.53 10.52 24.37
N ALA A 9 -24.77 11.01 23.15
CA ALA A 9 -24.10 10.55 21.95
C ALA A 9 -22.61 10.92 22.02
N ILE A 10 -21.75 9.91 21.90
CA ILE A 10 -20.35 10.08 21.51
C ILE A 10 -20.32 10.71 20.12
N ALA A 11 -19.97 12.00 20.06
CA ALA A 11 -19.86 12.73 18.81
C ALA A 11 -18.64 12.22 18.02
N SER A 12 -18.88 11.60 16.88
CA SER A 12 -17.86 11.36 15.85
C SER A 12 -17.46 12.70 15.24
N ALA A 13 -16.23 13.13 15.49
CA ALA A 13 -15.67 14.33 14.86
C ALA A 13 -15.34 14.05 13.37
N PRO A 14 -15.61 15.01 12.45
CA PRO A 14 -15.22 14.88 11.05
C PRO A 14 -13.69 15.00 10.91
N LEU A 15 -13.07 14.12 10.11
CA LEU A 15 -11.63 14.13 9.78
C LEU A 15 -11.25 15.23 8.76
N THR A 16 -11.91 16.39 8.83
CA THR A 16 -11.64 17.52 7.94
C THR A 16 -10.93 18.62 8.72
N GLY A 17 -9.64 18.43 8.92
CA GLY A 17 -8.72 19.45 9.38
C GLY A 17 -7.30 18.91 9.24
N ASP A 18 -6.46 19.57 8.44
CA ASP A 18 -5.04 19.24 8.41
C ASP A 18 -4.41 19.67 9.75
N PRO A 19 -3.90 18.73 10.57
CA PRO A 19 -2.94 19.11 11.60
C PRO A 19 -1.69 19.70 10.91
N PRO A 20 -0.96 20.62 11.57
CA PRO A 20 0.20 21.27 10.96
C PRO A 20 1.19 20.24 10.43
N ALA A 21 1.46 20.33 9.13
CA ALA A 21 2.25 19.38 8.36
C ALA A 21 3.75 19.35 8.70
N ALA A 22 4.22 20.20 9.63
CA ALA A 22 5.61 20.59 9.77
C ALA A 22 6.54 19.50 10.37
N ASP A 23 6.02 18.55 11.15
CA ASP A 23 6.86 17.60 11.90
C ASP A 23 6.68 16.12 11.53
N VAL A 24 5.86 15.82 10.51
CA VAL A 24 5.65 14.42 10.08
C VAL A 24 6.65 14.07 8.98
N LYS A 25 7.39 12.97 9.18
CA LYS A 25 8.29 12.43 8.16
C LYS A 25 7.49 12.07 6.90
N ALA A 26 7.80 12.74 5.79
CA ALA A 26 7.42 12.25 4.46
C ALA A 26 8.22 10.98 4.18
N LEU A 27 7.53 9.86 4.08
CA LEU A 27 8.11 8.55 3.81
C LEU A 27 8.05 8.31 2.30
N GLU A 28 9.20 8.01 1.70
CA GLU A 28 9.27 7.62 0.30
C GLU A 28 9.13 6.11 0.14
N TRP A 29 8.59 5.66 -0.99
CA TRP A 29 8.33 4.23 -1.23
C TRP A 29 9.59 3.36 -1.14
N ALA A 30 10.72 3.88 -1.63
CA ALA A 30 12.00 3.19 -1.53
C ALA A 30 12.44 2.95 -0.09
N GLU A 31 12.00 3.78 0.87
CA GLU A 31 12.34 3.62 2.27
C GLU A 31 11.56 2.49 2.96
N LEU A 32 10.51 1.94 2.36
CA LEU A 32 9.82 0.75 2.88
C LEU A 32 10.59 -0.55 2.59
N MET A 33 11.59 -0.51 1.71
CA MET A 33 12.48 -1.63 1.44
C MET A 33 13.74 -1.53 2.29
N PRO A 34 14.26 -2.64 2.84
CA PRO A 34 15.55 -2.63 3.52
C PRO A 34 16.67 -2.09 2.63
N PRO A 35 17.62 -1.30 3.17
CA PRO A 35 18.75 -0.81 2.39
C PRO A 35 19.51 -1.95 1.71
N GLY A 36 19.74 -1.82 0.41
CA GLY A 36 20.47 -2.82 -0.38
C GLY A 36 19.64 -4.04 -0.81
N TRP A 37 18.36 -4.14 -0.43
CA TRP A 37 17.48 -5.15 -1.01
C TRP A 37 17.09 -4.76 -2.44
N ASP A 38 17.35 -5.65 -3.38
CA ASP A 38 16.99 -5.51 -4.79
C ASP A 38 16.42 -6.85 -5.25
N PRO A 39 15.16 -6.91 -5.76
CA PRO A 39 14.60 -8.16 -6.23
C PRO A 39 15.19 -8.60 -7.59
N ARG A 40 15.91 -7.74 -8.33
CA ARG A 40 16.40 -8.05 -9.69
C ARG A 40 17.52 -9.10 -9.74
N PRO A 41 18.56 -9.07 -8.88
CA PRO A 41 19.58 -10.10 -8.84
C PRO A 41 19.01 -11.48 -8.49
N HIS A 42 17.96 -11.52 -7.67
CA HIS A 42 17.26 -12.76 -7.32
C HIS A 42 16.37 -13.27 -8.44
N ALA A 43 15.84 -12.39 -9.30
CA ALA A 43 14.94 -12.72 -10.41
C ALA A 43 15.64 -12.95 -11.78
N GLY A 44 16.97 -12.93 -11.82
CA GLY A 44 17.73 -12.97 -13.09
C GLY A 44 17.53 -11.74 -13.97
N LEU A 45 16.97 -10.63 -13.46
CA LEU A 45 16.64 -9.40 -14.19
C LEU A 45 17.80 -8.38 -14.21
N THR A 46 19.05 -8.83 -14.05
CA THR A 46 20.20 -7.93 -14.01
C THR A 46 20.34 -7.19 -15.34
N LYS A 47 20.56 -5.87 -15.33
CA LYS A 47 21.00 -5.14 -16.53
C LYS A 47 22.52 -5.29 -16.68
N GLY A 48 22.99 -5.73 -17.85
CA GLY A 48 24.41 -5.95 -18.15
C GLY A 48 24.60 -6.65 -19.51
N PRO A 49 25.84 -6.75 -20.02
CA PRO A 49 26.12 -7.41 -21.30
C PRO A 49 25.76 -8.90 -21.33
N ASP A 50 25.70 -9.54 -20.15
CA ASP A 50 25.32 -10.95 -19.98
C ASP A 50 23.85 -11.12 -19.54
N ALA A 51 23.04 -10.06 -19.60
CA ALA A 51 21.65 -10.07 -19.20
C ALA A 51 20.78 -10.79 -20.24
N THR A 52 20.03 -11.80 -19.80
CA THR A 52 18.93 -12.34 -20.62
C THR A 52 17.80 -11.32 -20.66
N ASP A 53 17.54 -10.75 -21.84
CA ASP A 53 16.38 -9.90 -22.02
C ASP A 53 15.11 -10.76 -22.06
N ILE A 54 14.41 -10.83 -20.91
CA ILE A 54 13.16 -11.57 -20.77
C ILE A 54 12.11 -11.11 -21.80
N ALA A 55 12.15 -9.86 -22.28
CA ALA A 55 11.23 -9.34 -23.28
C ALA A 55 11.44 -9.95 -24.68
N THR A 56 12.55 -10.65 -24.89
CA THR A 56 12.87 -11.35 -26.15
C THR A 56 12.55 -12.83 -26.13
N LEU A 57 12.19 -13.37 -24.96
CA LEU A 57 11.83 -14.77 -24.80
C LEU A 57 10.34 -15.00 -25.07
N ALA A 58 10.02 -16.19 -25.57
CA ALA A 58 8.63 -16.64 -25.61
C ALA A 58 8.12 -16.96 -24.19
N ASP A 59 6.82 -16.80 -23.94
CA ASP A 59 6.23 -17.05 -22.61
C ASP A 59 6.40 -18.50 -22.12
N ASP A 60 6.48 -19.47 -23.05
CA ASP A 60 6.69 -20.89 -22.77
C ASP A 60 8.17 -21.28 -22.68
N ASP A 61 9.09 -20.33 -22.91
CA ASP A 61 10.53 -20.56 -22.79
C ASP A 61 10.90 -20.99 -21.35
N PRO A 62 11.67 -22.08 -21.17
CA PRO A 62 12.03 -22.58 -19.85
C PRO A 62 12.84 -21.55 -19.02
N VAL A 63 13.59 -20.66 -19.67
CA VAL A 63 14.30 -19.55 -19.02
C VAL A 63 13.33 -18.50 -18.55
N ALA A 64 12.37 -18.09 -19.38
CA ALA A 64 11.33 -17.12 -18.99
C ALA A 64 10.52 -17.65 -17.79
N ARG A 65 10.13 -18.93 -17.81
CA ARG A 65 9.41 -19.58 -16.71
C ARG A 65 10.22 -19.61 -15.41
N ARG A 66 11.51 -19.93 -15.49
CA ARG A 66 12.40 -19.96 -14.33
C ARG A 66 12.56 -18.56 -13.72
N MET A 67 12.88 -17.56 -14.54
CA MET A 67 13.05 -16.17 -14.10
C MET A 67 11.77 -15.62 -13.47
N MET A 68 10.61 -15.89 -14.09
CA MET A 68 9.31 -15.53 -13.54
C MET A 68 9.03 -16.22 -12.19
N SER A 69 9.49 -17.47 -12.01
CA SER A 69 9.38 -18.19 -10.74
C SER A 69 10.27 -17.58 -9.67
N GLU A 70 11.52 -17.29 -9.99
CA GLU A 70 12.49 -16.64 -9.10
C GLU A 70 12.02 -15.23 -8.69
N MET A 71 11.44 -14.47 -9.62
CA MET A 71 10.83 -13.17 -9.34
C MET A 71 9.67 -13.27 -8.35
N ARG A 72 8.77 -14.25 -8.54
CA ARG A 72 7.65 -14.49 -7.64
C ARG A 72 8.15 -14.84 -6.24
N ASP A 73 9.12 -15.73 -6.13
CA ASP A 73 9.73 -16.13 -4.87
C ASP A 73 10.38 -14.94 -4.14
N ALA A 74 11.13 -14.11 -4.87
CA ALA A 74 11.73 -12.90 -4.33
C ALA A 74 10.68 -11.88 -3.84
N PHE A 75 9.55 -11.75 -4.54
CA PHE A 75 8.46 -10.86 -4.14
C PHE A 75 7.69 -11.40 -2.94
N GLU A 76 7.43 -12.71 -2.88
CA GLU A 76 6.76 -13.37 -1.77
C GLU A 76 7.56 -13.21 -0.46
N HIS A 77 8.89 -13.35 -0.55
CA HIS A 77 9.81 -13.24 0.59
C HIS A 77 10.38 -11.83 0.78
N ALA A 78 9.76 -10.81 0.19
CA ALA A 78 10.26 -9.45 0.25
C ALA A 78 10.29 -8.94 1.71
N PRO A 79 11.47 -8.61 2.26
CA PRO A 79 11.62 -8.23 3.65
C PRO A 79 11.02 -6.85 3.92
N VAL A 80 10.44 -6.69 5.10
CA VAL A 80 9.98 -5.42 5.66
C VAL A 80 11.07 -4.79 6.53
N ARG A 81 10.85 -3.55 6.97
CA ARG A 81 11.74 -2.81 7.88
C ARG A 81 11.11 -2.68 9.28
N PRO A 82 11.50 -3.51 10.25
CA PRO A 82 10.95 -3.48 11.60
C PRO A 82 11.08 -2.11 12.30
N GLU A 83 12.10 -1.33 11.97
CA GLU A 83 12.35 0.00 12.53
C GLU A 83 11.34 1.08 12.09
N LEU A 84 10.48 0.76 11.12
CA LEU A 84 9.37 1.62 10.71
C LEU A 84 8.10 1.37 11.52
N ASP A 85 8.06 0.31 12.35
CA ASP A 85 6.90 -0.01 13.19
C ASP A 85 6.62 1.11 14.21
N GLY A 86 5.35 1.45 14.37
CA GLY A 86 4.87 2.51 15.25
C GLY A 86 5.28 3.94 14.83
N ARG A 87 5.90 4.12 13.66
CA ARG A 87 6.37 5.43 13.22
C ARG A 87 5.21 6.23 12.62
N ARG A 88 5.07 7.47 13.08
CA ARG A 88 4.20 8.46 12.44
C ARG A 88 4.81 8.92 11.13
N VAL A 89 4.11 8.71 10.02
CA VAL A 89 4.59 8.99 8.66
C VAL A 89 3.51 9.65 7.81
N ARG A 90 3.95 10.27 6.72
CA ARG A 90 3.10 10.70 5.62
C ARG A 90 3.56 9.97 4.37
N LEU A 91 2.67 9.20 3.75
CA LEU A 91 2.96 8.44 2.54
C LEU A 91 1.97 8.81 1.44
N ARG A 92 2.51 9.15 0.27
CA ARG A 92 1.73 9.45 -0.93
C ARG A 92 1.74 8.26 -1.87
N GLY A 93 0.61 7.94 -2.49
CA GLY A 93 0.52 6.85 -3.46
C GLY A 93 -0.83 6.82 -4.15
N TYR A 94 -1.14 5.69 -4.76
CA TYR A 94 -2.41 5.45 -5.44
C TYR A 94 -3.27 4.48 -4.64
N ALA A 95 -4.57 4.75 -4.53
CA ALA A 95 -5.49 3.91 -3.78
C ALA A 95 -6.16 2.84 -4.66
N VAL A 96 -6.12 1.59 -4.22
CA VAL A 96 -6.84 0.45 -4.81
C VAL A 96 -7.87 -0.07 -3.80
N PRO A 97 -9.16 0.28 -3.96
CA PRO A 97 -10.24 -0.16 -3.05
C PRO A 97 -10.30 -1.68 -2.86
N VAL A 98 -10.32 -2.16 -1.61
CA VAL A 98 -10.36 -3.61 -1.28
C VAL A 98 -11.79 -4.17 -1.27
N GLY A 99 -12.80 -3.31 -1.22
CA GLY A 99 -14.20 -3.67 -1.35
C GLY A 99 -15.00 -2.49 -1.92
N VAL A 100 -15.69 -2.70 -3.03
CA VAL A 100 -16.51 -1.67 -3.67
C VAL A 100 -17.98 -2.00 -3.43
N GLY A 101 -18.51 -1.52 -2.31
CA GLY A 101 -19.95 -1.46 -2.12
C GLY A 101 -20.57 -0.31 -2.93
N TRP A 102 -21.89 -0.35 -3.11
CA TRP A 102 -22.64 0.80 -3.64
C TRP A 102 -22.54 1.96 -2.64
N GLY A 103 -21.67 2.93 -2.93
CA GLY A 103 -21.51 4.14 -2.12
C GLY A 103 -20.16 4.33 -1.41
N GLY A 104 -19.06 3.83 -1.96
CA GLY A 104 -17.69 4.14 -1.50
C GLY A 104 -17.06 3.07 -0.60
N THR A 105 -15.78 3.26 -0.29
CA THR A 105 -14.97 2.33 0.52
C THR A 105 -14.29 3.08 1.68
N ASP A 106 -14.05 2.36 2.77
CA ASP A 106 -13.24 2.78 3.93
C ASP A 106 -11.88 2.05 3.97
N GLU A 107 -11.65 1.08 3.07
CA GLU A 107 -10.42 0.29 3.03
C GLU A 107 -9.84 0.18 1.62
N PHE A 108 -8.51 0.35 1.52
CA PHE A 108 -7.79 0.31 0.25
C PHE A 108 -6.34 -0.13 0.45
N LEU A 109 -5.74 -0.63 -0.63
CA LEU A 109 -4.29 -0.76 -0.75
C LEU A 109 -3.72 0.54 -1.30
N LEU A 110 -2.73 1.09 -0.63
CA LEU A 110 -1.90 2.17 -1.13
C LEU A 110 -0.69 1.56 -1.85
N VAL A 111 -0.41 2.03 -3.06
CA VAL A 111 0.65 1.50 -3.94
C VAL A 111 1.50 2.62 -4.56
N PRO A 112 2.77 2.35 -4.95
CA PRO A 112 3.70 3.37 -5.43
C PRO A 112 3.38 3.94 -6.82
N SER A 113 2.68 3.19 -7.66
CA SER A 113 2.54 3.51 -9.08
C SER A 113 1.12 3.31 -9.59
N PHE A 114 0.78 4.05 -10.64
CA PHE A 114 -0.47 3.88 -11.34
C PHE A 114 -0.53 2.51 -12.04
N GLY A 115 -1.67 1.81 -11.95
CA GLY A 115 -1.87 0.50 -12.56
C GLY A 115 -1.43 -0.69 -11.70
N ALA A 116 -0.72 -0.46 -10.59
CA ALA A 116 -0.34 -1.52 -9.67
C ALA A 116 -1.58 -2.24 -9.11
N CYS A 117 -1.47 -3.56 -8.94
CA CYS A 117 -2.55 -4.47 -8.53
C CYS A 117 -3.75 -4.59 -9.49
N ILE A 118 -3.73 -3.90 -10.65
CA ILE A 118 -4.75 -4.07 -11.71
C ILE A 118 -4.28 -5.07 -12.77
N HIS A 119 -2.97 -5.20 -12.94
CA HIS A 119 -2.32 -6.18 -13.83
C HIS A 119 -1.27 -6.97 -13.03
N ALA A 120 -0.99 -8.20 -13.47
CA ALA A 120 -0.12 -9.13 -12.77
C ALA A 120 1.36 -8.98 -13.16
N PRO A 121 2.29 -9.34 -12.25
CA PRO A 121 2.07 -9.69 -10.84
C PRO A 121 1.88 -8.44 -9.94
N PRO A 122 1.19 -8.57 -8.79
CA PRO A 122 1.12 -7.48 -7.81
C PRO A 122 2.54 -7.10 -7.32
N PRO A 123 2.75 -5.86 -6.84
CA PRO A 123 3.99 -5.47 -6.20
C PRO A 123 4.32 -6.39 -5.00
N PRO A 124 5.59 -6.46 -4.58
CA PRO A 124 5.97 -7.18 -3.37
C PRO A 124 5.26 -6.59 -2.14
N PRO A 125 5.00 -7.38 -1.07
CA PRO A 125 4.29 -6.90 0.12
C PRO A 125 4.95 -5.68 0.78
N ASN A 126 6.27 -5.55 0.71
CA ASN A 126 7.00 -4.37 1.21
C ASN A 126 6.82 -3.10 0.35
N GLN A 127 6.03 -3.16 -0.72
CA GLN A 127 5.61 -2.06 -1.58
C GLN A 127 4.08 -1.94 -1.67
N ILE A 128 3.36 -2.54 -0.72
CA ILE A 128 1.91 -2.40 -0.57
C ILE A 128 1.61 -2.03 0.87
N VAL A 129 0.80 -0.99 1.09
CA VAL A 129 0.36 -0.59 2.43
C VAL A 129 -1.15 -0.71 2.52
N TYR A 130 -1.66 -1.50 3.46
CA TYR A 130 -3.10 -1.58 3.72
C TYR A 130 -3.55 -0.40 4.59
N VAL A 131 -4.59 0.30 4.16
CA VAL A 131 -5.18 1.43 4.89
C VAL A 131 -6.65 1.11 5.17
N LYS A 132 -7.05 1.25 6.43
CA LYS A 132 -8.45 1.15 6.85
C LYS A 132 -8.84 2.38 7.66
N ALA A 133 -9.72 3.19 7.10
CA ALA A 133 -10.31 4.35 7.74
C ALA A 133 -11.49 3.94 8.64
N PRO A 134 -11.83 4.74 9.66
CA PRO A 134 -13.00 4.50 10.52
C PRO A 134 -14.35 4.77 9.81
N ALA A 135 -14.32 5.45 8.67
CA ALA A 135 -15.48 5.80 7.87
C ALA A 135 -15.12 5.83 6.38
N LYS A 136 -16.15 5.84 5.53
CA LYS A 136 -16.00 5.93 4.08
C LYS A 136 -15.25 7.19 3.67
N ILE A 137 -14.42 7.07 2.63
CA ILE A 137 -13.58 8.15 2.15
C ILE A 137 -14.25 8.83 0.96
N ASP A 138 -14.65 10.08 1.15
CA ASP A 138 -15.31 10.87 0.11
C ASP A 138 -14.40 11.12 -1.09
N GLY A 139 -14.96 10.97 -2.29
CA GLY A 139 -14.22 11.18 -3.53
C GLY A 139 -13.17 10.12 -3.87
N LEU A 140 -12.94 9.12 -3.00
CA LEU A 140 -12.01 8.04 -3.30
C LEU A 140 -12.54 7.20 -4.47
N ARG A 141 -11.70 7.02 -5.48
CA ARG A 141 -11.93 6.15 -6.63
C ARG A 141 -10.73 5.22 -6.77
N ALA A 142 -10.91 4.15 -7.56
CA ALA A 142 -9.78 3.33 -7.96
C ALA A 142 -8.73 4.22 -8.61
N MET A 143 -7.48 4.06 -8.17
CA MET A 143 -6.31 4.82 -8.63
C MET A 143 -6.34 6.32 -8.32
N SER A 144 -7.22 6.78 -7.43
CA SER A 144 -7.09 8.12 -6.86
C SER A 144 -5.70 8.29 -6.24
N VAL A 145 -5.09 9.43 -6.49
CA VAL A 145 -3.87 9.81 -5.79
C VAL A 145 -4.25 10.25 -4.39
N VAL A 146 -3.62 9.65 -3.39
CA VAL A 146 -3.89 9.94 -1.99
C VAL A 146 -2.60 10.18 -1.22
N THR A 147 -2.70 11.08 -0.26
CA THR A 147 -1.68 11.25 0.78
C THR A 147 -2.30 10.82 2.11
N VAL A 148 -1.70 9.84 2.76
CA VAL A 148 -2.14 9.34 4.07
C VAL A 148 -1.11 9.75 5.12
N THR A 149 -1.56 10.43 6.17
CA THR A 149 -0.76 10.67 7.37
C THR A 149 -1.28 9.78 8.49
N GLY A 150 -0.40 9.08 9.19
CA GLY A 150 -0.81 8.16 10.24
C GLY A 150 0.35 7.39 10.85
N THR A 151 0.03 6.35 11.61
CA THR A 151 1.02 5.45 12.24
C THR A 151 1.21 4.21 11.37
N LEU A 152 2.44 3.98 10.91
CA LEU A 152 2.79 2.79 10.15
C LEU A 152 3.04 1.62 11.11
N GLU A 153 2.47 0.47 10.78
CA GLU A 153 2.57 -0.78 11.51
C GLU A 153 3.21 -1.82 10.57
N VAL A 154 4.22 -2.53 11.07
CA VAL A 154 4.85 -3.65 10.36
C VAL A 154 3.98 -4.88 10.60
N GLN A 155 2.95 -5.01 9.77
CA GLN A 155 1.94 -6.04 9.89
C GLN A 155 1.55 -6.57 8.52
N ALA A 156 1.67 -7.89 8.35
CA ALA A 156 1.17 -8.55 7.16
C ALA A 156 -0.37 -8.55 7.16
N ILE A 157 -0.99 -7.94 6.14
CA ILE A 157 -2.44 -7.98 5.93
C ILE A 157 -2.73 -8.66 4.61
N ASN A 158 -3.44 -9.78 4.69
CA ASN A 158 -3.99 -10.48 3.53
C ASN A 158 -5.34 -9.86 3.17
N SER A 159 -5.44 -9.30 1.97
CA SER A 159 -6.69 -8.76 1.42
C SER A 159 -7.15 -9.60 0.23
N ALA A 160 -8.35 -9.31 -0.30
CA ALA A 160 -8.84 -9.96 -1.51
C ALA A 160 -7.98 -9.66 -2.76
N LEU A 161 -7.18 -8.60 -2.75
CA LEU A 161 -6.38 -8.16 -3.90
C LEU A 161 -4.90 -8.56 -3.81
N ALA A 162 -4.30 -8.43 -2.63
CA ALA A 162 -2.89 -8.73 -2.39
C ALA A 162 -2.57 -8.84 -0.90
N THR A 163 -1.39 -9.38 -0.59
CA THR A 163 -0.76 -9.29 0.73
C THR A 163 0.04 -8.00 0.81
N SER A 164 -0.21 -7.21 1.84
CA SER A 164 0.62 -6.06 2.22
C SER A 164 1.54 -6.43 3.37
N GLY A 165 2.75 -5.87 3.41
CA GLY A 165 3.70 -6.03 4.52
C GLY A 165 3.54 -4.96 5.60
N TYR A 166 2.74 -3.93 5.32
CA TYR A 166 2.51 -2.81 6.22
C TYR A 166 1.02 -2.48 6.30
N ARG A 167 0.60 -2.03 7.48
CA ARG A 167 -0.67 -1.35 7.71
C ARG A 167 -0.39 0.10 8.08
N LEU A 168 -1.21 1.03 7.60
CA LEU A 168 -1.13 2.44 8.01
C LEU A 168 -2.45 2.82 8.65
N ALA A 169 -2.42 3.04 9.96
CA ALA A 169 -3.56 3.52 10.73
C ALA A 169 -3.71 5.04 10.48
N PRO A 170 -4.73 5.48 9.71
CA PRO A 170 -4.78 6.85 9.22
C PRO A 170 -5.24 7.83 10.31
N GLU A 171 -4.50 8.93 10.47
CA GLU A 171 -4.94 10.14 11.17
C GLU A 171 -5.66 11.08 10.19
N SER A 172 -5.14 11.18 8.97
CA SER A 172 -5.76 11.94 7.88
C SER A 172 -5.53 11.29 6.52
N ILE A 173 -6.51 11.42 5.65
CA ILE A 173 -6.46 10.96 4.25
C ILE A 173 -6.85 12.13 3.37
N ARG A 174 -5.94 12.53 2.48
CA ARG A 174 -6.21 13.54 1.47
C ARG A 174 -6.30 12.87 0.11
N VAL A 175 -7.46 12.97 -0.53
CA VAL A 175 -7.64 12.60 -1.94
C VAL A 175 -7.30 13.81 -2.79
N GLU A 176 -6.31 13.67 -3.68
CA GLU A 176 -5.97 14.72 -4.65
C GLU A 176 -7.03 14.76 -5.76
N ARG A 177 -7.41 15.97 -6.18
CA ARG A 177 -8.40 16.22 -7.24
C ARG A 177 -7.73 16.49 -8.57
#